data_AF-A0A2S6IAB4-F1
#
_entry.id   AF-A0A2S6IAB4-F1
#
_cell.length_a   1.000
_cell.length_b   1.000
_cell.length_c   1.000
_cell.angle_alpha   90.00
_cell.angle_beta   90.00
_cell.angle_gamma   90.00
#
_symmetry.space_group_name_H-M   'P 1'
#
loop_
_entity.id
_entity.type
_entity.pdbx_description
1 polymer ?
#
loop_
_entity_poly.entity_id
_entity_poly.type
_entity_poly.pdbx_seq_one_letter_code
_entity_poly.pdbx_strand_id
1 'polypeptide(L)'
;MPTNTVLDSASHPGWVYLEKSLWISTFIGGPLAAGYVLATNFRTLDRAERIPQVWVSAVALALFLYYLVDFVPPLADLPGFVPPLLTALLAHYVFQRTQLSEINVLIDRGGGVYSKWRGVLVGIGGGVVSFAGFVVLELIREGY
;
A
#
# COMPACT_ATOMS: atom_id res chain seq x y z
N MET A 1 18.92 9.69 -42.61
CA MET A 1 17.86 8.75 -42.18
C MET A 1 17.35 9.24 -40.84
N PRO A 2 16.07 9.58 -40.67
CA PRO A 2 15.54 9.87 -39.35
C PRO A 2 15.55 8.58 -38.52
N THR A 3 16.27 8.63 -37.40
CA THR A 3 16.39 7.56 -36.42
C THR A 3 15.03 7.28 -35.79
N ASN A 4 14.64 6.01 -35.75
CA ASN A 4 13.35 5.50 -35.26
C ASN A 4 13.16 5.65 -33.73
N THR A 5 13.32 6.84 -33.17
CA THR A 5 13.15 7.08 -31.72
C THR A 5 11.69 7.01 -31.25
N VAL A 6 10.74 6.95 -32.18
CA VAL A 6 9.29 6.87 -31.86
C VAL A 6 8.79 5.42 -31.75
N LEU A 7 9.52 4.43 -32.29
CA LEU A 7 9.06 3.03 -32.32
C LEU A 7 9.56 2.17 -31.14
N ASP A 8 10.46 2.69 -30.31
CA ASP A 8 11.05 1.96 -29.17
C ASP A 8 10.43 2.34 -27.81
N SER A 9 9.47 3.28 -27.78
CA SER A 9 8.73 3.65 -26.56
C SER A 9 7.45 2.85 -26.35
N ALA A 10 7.27 1.73 -27.07
CA ALA A 10 6.32 0.70 -26.68
C ALA A 10 6.82 0.00 -25.41
N SER A 11 7.03 0.76 -24.33
CA SER A 11 7.20 0.22 -23.00
C SER A 11 5.98 -0.66 -22.75
N HIS A 12 6.19 -1.98 -22.64
CA HIS A 12 5.12 -2.89 -22.26
C HIS A 12 4.36 -2.25 -21.10
N PRO A 13 3.07 -1.96 -21.26
CA PRO A 13 2.33 -1.24 -20.25
C PRO A 13 2.39 -2.08 -18.98
N GLY A 14 3.01 -1.51 -17.95
CA GLY A 14 3.40 -2.26 -16.75
C GLY A 14 2.19 -2.79 -15.99
N TRP A 15 2.46 -3.46 -14.88
CA TRP A 15 1.42 -4.11 -14.08
C TRP A 15 1.02 -3.26 -12.88
N VAL A 16 -0.28 -3.15 -12.65
CA VAL A 16 -0.87 -2.40 -11.54
C VAL A 16 -1.78 -3.27 -10.68
N TYR A 17 -1.92 -2.89 -9.41
CA TYR A 17 -2.92 -3.43 -8.51
C TYR A 17 -4.21 -2.62 -8.63
N LEU A 18 -5.32 -3.34 -8.74
CA LEU A 18 -6.66 -2.75 -8.63
C LEU A 18 -7.07 -2.54 -7.17
N GLU A 19 -8.11 -1.73 -7.01
CA GLU A 19 -8.73 -1.40 -5.73
C GLU A 19 -9.03 -2.63 -4.86
N LYS A 20 -9.53 -3.73 -5.44
CA LYS A 20 -9.81 -4.97 -4.69
C LYS A 20 -8.55 -5.56 -4.05
N SER A 21 -7.41 -5.50 -4.75
CA SER A 21 -6.14 -5.97 -4.20
C SER A 21 -5.66 -5.07 -3.08
N LEU A 22 -5.87 -3.75 -3.18
CA LEU A 22 -5.58 -2.79 -2.10
C LEU A 22 -6.41 -3.09 -0.85
N TRP A 23 -7.72 -3.31 -0.99
CA TRP A 23 -8.59 -3.67 0.13
C TRP A 23 -8.11 -4.93 0.84
N ILE A 24 -7.90 -6.00 0.08
CA ILE A 24 -7.48 -7.30 0.63
C ILE A 24 -6.10 -7.19 1.29
N SER A 25 -5.12 -6.58 0.63
CA SER A 25 -3.77 -6.48 1.17
C SER A 25 -3.73 -5.63 2.43
N THR A 26 -4.44 -4.50 2.44
CA THR A 26 -4.44 -3.56 3.56
C THR A 26 -5.17 -4.11 4.76
N PHE A 27 -6.30 -4.80 4.55
CA PHE A 27 -7.05 -5.40 5.64
C PHE A 27 -6.25 -6.50 6.35
N ILE A 28 -5.46 -7.29 5.60
CA ILE A 28 -4.64 -8.37 6.15
C ILE A 28 -3.33 -7.84 6.74
N GLY A 29 -2.63 -6.96 6.02
CA GLY A 29 -1.25 -6.56 6.32
C GLY A 29 -1.09 -5.14 6.86
N GLY A 30 -2.18 -4.42 7.08
CA GLY A 30 -2.19 -3.08 7.65
C GLY A 30 -1.57 -1.99 6.76
N PRO A 31 -1.11 -0.88 7.36
CA PRO A 31 -0.59 0.29 6.63
C PRO A 31 0.59 -0.02 5.72
N LEU A 32 1.48 -0.94 6.13
CA LEU A 32 2.66 -1.30 5.32
C LEU A 32 2.28 -2.03 4.03
N ALA A 33 1.27 -2.90 4.07
CA ALA A 33 0.74 -3.53 2.87
C ALA A 33 0.05 -2.53 1.94
N ALA A 34 -0.69 -1.55 2.49
CA ALA A 34 -1.24 -0.44 1.72
C ALA A 34 -0.14 0.37 1.03
N GLY A 35 0.91 0.71 1.78
CA GLY A 35 2.08 1.43 1.29
C GLY A 35 2.75 0.71 0.12
N TYR A 36 2.96 -0.60 0.23
CA TYR A 36 3.53 -1.40 -0.85
C TYR A 36 2.68 -1.38 -2.13
N VAL A 37 1.36 -1.56 -2.02
CA VAL A 37 0.45 -1.54 -3.17
C VAL A 37 0.46 -0.17 -3.85
N LEU A 38 0.28 0.90 -3.07
CA LEU A 38 0.28 2.27 -3.58
C LEU A 38 1.61 2.64 -4.22
N ALA A 39 2.74 2.31 -3.58
CA ALA A 39 4.07 2.58 -4.10
C ALA A 39 4.35 1.82 -5.41
N THR A 40 3.92 0.55 -5.49
CA THR A 40 4.07 -0.25 -6.72
C THR A 40 3.29 0.38 -7.87
N ASN A 41 2.06 0.81 -7.62
CA ASN A 41 1.26 1.49 -8.63
C ASN A 41 1.91 2.81 -9.08
N PHE A 42 2.35 3.67 -8.15
CA PHE A 42 3.04 4.90 -8.54
C PHE A 42 4.31 4.65 -9.35
N ARG A 43 5.05 3.58 -9.06
CA ARG A 43 6.21 3.18 -9.86
C ARG A 43 5.79 2.82 -11.29
N THR A 44 4.71 2.06 -11.46
CA THR A 44 4.21 1.67 -12.79
C THR A 44 3.60 2.85 -13.56
N LEU A 45 3.01 3.81 -12.86
CA LEU A 45 2.42 5.02 -13.44
C LEU A 45 3.45 6.13 -13.72
N ASP A 46 4.75 5.83 -13.65
CA ASP A 46 5.84 6.78 -13.86
C ASP A 46 5.79 8.00 -12.90
N ARG A 47 5.28 7.77 -11.68
CA ARG A 47 5.19 8.76 -10.59
C ARG A 47 6.08 8.40 -9.41
N ALA A 48 7.34 8.09 -9.70
CA ALA A 48 8.29 7.63 -8.69
C ALA A 48 8.53 8.67 -7.56
N GLU A 49 8.30 9.95 -7.83
CA GLU A 49 8.39 11.04 -6.86
C GLU A 49 7.39 10.91 -5.70
N ARG A 50 6.29 10.17 -5.87
CA ARG A 50 5.28 9.92 -4.83
C ARG A 50 5.63 8.75 -3.92
N ILE A 51 6.56 7.87 -4.32
CA ILE A 51 6.89 6.64 -3.58
C ILE A 51 7.42 6.95 -2.17
N PRO A 52 8.35 7.91 -1.95
CA PRO A 52 8.82 8.24 -0.61
C PRO A 52 7.69 8.75 0.30
N GLN A 53 6.78 9.56 -0.24
CA GLN A 53 5.64 10.10 0.50
C GLN A 53 4.68 8.99 0.97
N VAL A 54 4.48 7.96 0.13
CA VAL A 54 3.66 6.79 0.48
C VAL A 54 4.31 5.97 1.58
N TRP A 55 5.61 5.68 1.49
CA TRP A 55 6.28 4.90 2.53
C TRP A 55 6.36 5.63 3.87
N VAL A 56 6.68 6.93 3.84
CA VAL A 56 6.70 7.75 5.06
C VAL A 56 5.32 7.79 5.71
N SER A 57 4.25 8.00 4.93
CA SER A 57 2.89 8.03 5.49
C SER A 57 2.44 6.65 5.99
N ALA A 58 2.78 5.57 5.31
CA ALA A 58 2.48 4.20 5.75
C ALA A 58 3.17 3.83 7.07
N VAL A 59 4.47 4.12 7.18
CA VAL A 59 5.25 3.88 8.42
C VAL A 59 4.76 4.77 9.55
N ALA A 60 4.53 6.07 9.28
CA ALA A 60 4.01 6.99 10.28
C ALA A 60 2.63 6.56 10.78
N LEU A 61 1.73 6.11 9.90
CA LEU A 61 0.42 5.59 10.28
C LEU A 61 0.53 4.29 11.10
N ALA A 62 1.44 3.38 10.73
CA ALA A 62 1.67 2.15 11.50
C ALA A 62 2.14 2.45 12.93
N LEU A 63 3.13 3.35 13.08
CA LEU A 63 3.61 3.77 14.40
C LEU A 63 2.52 4.51 15.18
N PHE A 64 1.79 5.41 14.52
CA PHE A 64 0.68 6.13 15.13
C PHE A 64 -0.36 5.16 15.68
N LEU A 65 -0.82 4.18 14.89
CA LEU A 65 -1.80 3.19 15.34
C LEU A 65 -1.29 2.33 16.50
N TYR A 66 0.00 1.97 16.51
CA TYR A 66 0.62 1.24 17.62
C TYR A 66 0.54 2.05 18.93
N TYR A 67 1.02 3.29 18.91
CA TYR A 67 1.02 4.13 20.11
C TYR A 67 -0.37 4.65 20.51
N LEU A 68 -1.29 4.79 19.55
CA LEU A 68 -2.60 5.39 19.80
C LEU A 68 -3.41 4.64 20.87
N VAL A 69 -3.24 3.32 20.97
CA VAL A 69 -3.91 2.48 21.97
C VAL A 69 -3.51 2.87 23.40
N ASP A 70 -2.26 3.26 23.62
CA ASP A 70 -1.76 3.68 24.94
C ASP A 70 -2.34 5.04 25.38
N PHE A 71 -2.65 5.93 24.43
CA PHE A 71 -3.11 7.30 24.72
C PHE A 71 -4.64 7.40 24.86
N VAL A 72 -5.39 6.45 24.30
CA VAL A 72 -6.86 6.54 24.25
C VAL A 72 -7.45 5.22 24.78
N PRO A 73 -7.65 5.09 26.11
CA PRO A 73 -8.12 3.85 26.74
C PRO A 73 -9.40 3.26 26.13
N PRO A 74 -10.41 4.06 25.70
CA PRO A 74 -11.59 3.52 25.03
C PRO A 74 -11.31 2.78 23.71
N LEU A 75 -10.15 2.98 23.08
CA LEU A 75 -9.79 2.24 21.86
C LEU A 75 -9.49 0.77 22.14
N ALA A 76 -9.10 0.42 23.37
CA ALA A 76 -8.87 -0.96 23.77
C ALA A 76 -10.15 -1.80 23.71
N ASP A 77 -11.31 -1.16 23.85
CA ASP A 77 -12.62 -1.81 23.79
C ASP A 77 -13.18 -1.95 22.37
N LEU A 78 -12.49 -1.39 21.36
CA LEU A 78 -12.93 -1.51 19.99
C LEU A 78 -12.77 -2.95 19.48
N PRO A 79 -13.69 -3.42 18.62
CA PRO A 79 -13.50 -4.69 17.92
C PRO A 79 -12.21 -4.66 17.10
N GLY A 80 -11.44 -5.75 17.14
CA GLY A 80 -10.12 -5.82 16.50
C GLY A 80 -10.11 -5.61 14.97
N PHE A 81 -11.27 -5.65 14.30
CA PHE A 81 -11.38 -5.35 12.87
C PHE A 81 -11.47 -3.85 12.56
N VAL A 82 -11.70 -2.98 13.54
CA VAL A 82 -11.90 -1.53 13.31
C VAL A 82 -10.61 -0.84 12.84
N PRO A 83 -9.44 -1.00 13.49
CA PRO A 83 -8.21 -0.35 13.00
C PRO A 83 -7.79 -0.79 11.58
N PRO A 84 -7.84 -2.09 11.22
CA PRO A 84 -7.61 -2.53 9.84
C PRO A 84 -8.59 -1.91 8.84
N LEU A 85 -9.88 -1.82 9.19
CA LEU A 85 -10.90 -1.25 8.32
C LEU A 85 -10.68 0.25 8.07
N LEU A 86 -10.35 1.03 9.11
CA LEU A 86 -10.02 2.45 8.98
C LEU A 86 -8.79 2.67 8.10
N THR A 87 -7.78 1.83 8.28
CA THR A 87 -6.57 1.88 7.44
C THR A 87 -6.90 1.60 5.97
N ALA A 88 -7.73 0.59 5.70
CA ALA A 88 -8.16 0.26 4.35
C ALA A 88 -8.99 1.37 3.71
N LEU A 89 -9.87 2.03 4.47
CA LEU A 89 -10.63 3.19 4.02
C LEU A 89 -9.73 4.36 3.63
N LEU A 90 -8.73 4.69 4.46
CA LEU A 90 -7.78 5.76 4.16
C LEU A 90 -6.94 5.44 2.91
N ALA A 91 -6.44 4.21 2.80
CA ALA A 91 -5.69 3.77 1.63
C ALA A 91 -6.55 3.82 0.36
N HIS A 92 -7.80 3.36 0.44
CA HIS A 92 -8.78 3.41 -0.63
C HIS A 92 -9.07 4.84 -1.08
N TYR A 93 -9.25 5.77 -0.14
CA TYR A 93 -9.44 7.19 -0.45
C TYR A 93 -8.25 7.76 -1.24
N VAL A 94 -7.02 7.48 -0.80
CA VAL A 94 -5.80 7.90 -1.51
C VAL A 94 -5.75 7.29 -2.91
N PHE A 95 -6.01 5.99 -3.05
CA PHE A 95 -6.04 5.29 -4.32
C PHE A 95 -7.02 5.91 -5.32
N GLN A 96 -8.27 6.13 -4.90
CA GLN A 96 -9.30 6.72 -5.76
C GLN A 96 -8.92 8.12 -6.25
N ARG A 97 -8.33 8.93 -5.37
CA ARG A 97 -7.99 10.33 -5.68
C ARG A 97 -6.74 10.48 -6.54
N THR A 98 -5.79 9.55 -6.44
CA THR A 98 -4.45 9.75 -7.00
C THR A 98 -4.04 8.76 -8.09
N GLN A 99 -4.65 7.57 -8.16
CA GLN A 99 -4.19 6.50 -9.05
C GLN A 99 -5.27 5.99 -10.00
N LEU A 100 -6.55 6.03 -9.61
CA LEU A 100 -7.62 5.35 -10.32
C LEU A 100 -7.76 5.78 -11.79
N SER A 101 -7.74 7.07 -12.08
CA SER A 101 -7.87 7.58 -13.45
C SER A 101 -6.72 7.11 -14.35
N GLU A 102 -5.49 7.19 -13.86
CA GLU A 102 -4.28 6.80 -14.61
C GLU A 102 -4.20 5.28 -14.79
N ILE A 103 -4.63 4.51 -13.79
CA ILE A 103 -4.75 3.05 -13.88
C ILE A 103 -5.74 2.65 -14.98
N ASN A 104 -6.89 3.30 -15.07
CA ASN A 104 -7.88 3.00 -16.12
C ASN A 104 -7.29 3.27 -17.51
N VAL A 105 -6.61 4.42 -17.69
CA VAL A 105 -5.94 4.74 -18.95
C VAL A 105 -4.85 3.71 -19.30
N LEU A 106 -4.08 3.24 -18.32
CA LEU A 106 -3.07 2.21 -18.52
C LEU A 106 -3.69 0.89 -18.99
N ILE A 107 -4.80 0.48 -18.36
CA ILE A 107 -5.52 -0.76 -18.71
C ILE A 107 -6.13 -0.65 -20.12
N ASP A 108 -6.73 0.50 -20.45
CA ASP A 108 -7.31 0.75 -21.78
C ASP A 108 -6.25 0.70 -22.90
N ARG A 109 -4.99 1.01 -22.56
CA ARG A 109 -3.82 0.90 -23.45
C ARG A 109 -3.19 -0.50 -23.48
N GLY A 110 -3.81 -1.49 -22.84
CA GLY A 110 -3.34 -2.88 -22.81
C GLY A 110 -2.46 -3.24 -21.60
N GLY A 111 -2.44 -2.42 -20.55
CA GLY A 111 -1.70 -2.65 -19.32
C GLY A 111 -2.16 -3.84 -18.50
N GLY A 112 -1.21 -4.46 -17.79
CA GLY A 112 -1.45 -5.66 -16.98
C GLY A 112 -2.08 -5.35 -15.63
N VAL A 113 -2.89 -6.27 -15.13
CA VAL A 113 -3.48 -6.21 -13.79
C VAL A 113 -3.00 -7.39 -12.96
N TYR A 114 -2.40 -7.10 -11.80
CA TYR A 114 -2.00 -8.16 -10.88
C TYR A 114 -3.20 -8.95 -10.35
N SER A 115 -3.02 -10.26 -10.20
CA SER A 115 -4.04 -11.13 -9.63
C SER A 115 -4.36 -10.75 -8.18
N LYS A 116 -5.60 -11.01 -7.75
CA LYS A 116 -6.04 -10.77 -6.36
C LYS A 116 -5.23 -11.60 -5.35
N TRP A 117 -4.81 -12.80 -5.73
CA TRP A 117 -3.95 -13.66 -4.90
C TRP A 117 -2.61 -13.02 -4.59
N ARG A 118 -2.06 -12.26 -5.52
CA ARG A 118 -0.86 -11.45 -5.24
C ARG A 118 -1.14 -10.40 -4.17
N GLY A 119 -2.34 -9.80 -4.16
CA GLY A 119 -2.79 -8.92 -3.08
C GLY A 119 -2.84 -9.60 -1.72
N VAL A 120 -3.31 -10.86 -1.66
CA VAL A 120 -3.27 -11.67 -0.43
C VAL A 120 -1.83 -11.90 0.04
N LEU A 121 -0.92 -12.27 -0.87
CA LEU A 121 0.50 -12.48 -0.54
C LEU A 121 1.17 -11.20 -0.03
N VAL A 122 0.86 -10.05 -0.62
CA VAL A 122 1.31 -8.74 -0.14
C VAL A 122 0.76 -8.45 1.24
N GLY A 123 -0.51 -8.75 1.50
CA GLY A 123 -1.12 -8.63 2.82
C GLY A 123 -0.40 -9.46 3.87
N ILE A 124 -0.15 -10.74 3.57
CA ILE A 124 0.61 -11.63 4.46
C ILE A 124 2.01 -11.08 4.71
N GLY A 125 2.72 -10.68 3.66
CA GLY A 125 4.07 -10.10 3.78
C GLY A 125 4.08 -8.83 4.64
N GLY A 126 3.15 -7.91 4.39
CA GLY A 126 3.01 -6.69 5.21
C GLY A 126 2.62 -7.00 6.66
N GLY A 127 1.81 -8.02 6.89
CA GLY A 127 1.46 -8.50 8.23
C GLY A 127 2.67 -9.05 8.97
N VAL A 128 3.50 -9.87 8.32
CA VAL A 128 4.75 -10.39 8.89
C VAL A 128 5.71 -9.25 9.23
N VAL A 129 5.89 -8.28 8.34
CA VAL A 129 6.75 -7.11 8.59
C VAL A 129 6.21 -6.27 9.75
N SER A 130 4.90 -6.04 9.80
CA SER A 130 4.26 -5.27 10.88
C SER A 130 4.40 -5.98 12.22
N PHE A 131 4.21 -7.31 12.25
CA PHE A 131 4.40 -8.12 13.45
C PHE A 131 5.85 -8.11 13.94
N ALA A 132 6.81 -8.28 13.02
CA ALA A 132 8.24 -8.18 13.36
C ALA A 132 8.58 -6.79 13.92
N GLY A 133 8.06 -5.72 13.31
CA GLY A 133 8.22 -4.35 13.81
C GLY A 133 7.63 -4.17 15.21
N PHE A 134 6.43 -4.71 15.46
CA PHE A 134 5.80 -4.71 16.78
C PHE A 134 6.68 -5.41 17.82
N VAL A 135 7.18 -6.62 17.53
CA VAL A 135 8.05 -7.36 18.45
C VAL A 135 9.33 -6.57 18.76
N VAL A 136 9.95 -5.96 17.75
CA VAL A 136 11.14 -5.11 17.95
C VAL A 136 10.83 -3.90 18.83
N LEU A 137 9.69 -3.22 18.60
CA LEU A 137 9.28 -2.08 19.43
C LEU A 137 9.04 -2.49 20.88
N GLU A 138 8.46 -3.66 21.12
CA GLU A 138 8.20 -4.15 22.46
C GLU A 138 9.51 -4.51 23.18
N LEU A 139 10.46 -5.16 22.51
CA LEU A 139 11.79 -5.44 23.08
C LEU A 139 12.52 -4.15 23.48
N ILE A 140 12.45 -3.12 22.62
CA ILE A 140 13.02 -1.79 22.92
C ILE A 140 12.32 -1.16 24.12
N ARG A 141 10.98 -1.27 24.21
CA ARG A 141 10.17 -0.74 25.32
C ARG A 141 10.52 -1.41 26.65
N GLU A 142 10.80 -2.72 26.64
CA GLU A 142 11.20 -3.50 27.81
C GLU A 142 12.69 -3.32 28.19
N GLY A 143 13.50 -2.69 27.32
CA GLY A 143 14.89 -2.36 27.60
C GLY A 143 15.90 -3.47 27.29
N TYR A 144 15.58 -4.37 26.36
CA TYR A 144 16.50 -5.38 25.82
C TYR A 144 17.40 -4.87 24.70
#